data_AF-A0A1Y0BB74-F1
#
_entry.id   AF-A0A1Y0BB74-F1
#
_cell.length_a   1.000
_cell.length_b   1.000
_cell.length_c   1.000
_cell.angle_alpha   90.00
_cell.angle_beta   90.00
_cell.angle_gamma   90.00
#
_symmetry.space_group_name_H-M   'P 1'
#
loop_
_entity.id
_entity.type
_entity.pdbx_description
1 polymer ?
#
loop_
_entity_poly.entity_id
_entity_poly.type
_entity_poly.pdbx_seq_one_letter_code
_entity_poly.pdbx_strand_id
1 'polypeptide(L)'
;MAFDRFMAQSSPVCRTQSSKRCVDAGWRLADRDGDGALTLQEAQAVRAQVGDWLAWKEGITPRDKANLAMGLWVVDSAGLPNLFASYDANGDGRLTRAELLADVRLDERPLGKVLTDEKSVDRQRFSQRLGPLSKLAESLMQPRPAPGTTPAPRAPVQSQPIQPAR
;
A
#
# COMPACT_ATOMS: atom_id res chain seq x y z
N MET A 1 -1.92 -24.08 -6.54
CA MET A 1 -1.43 -24.52 -7.87
C MET A 1 -1.29 -23.36 -8.86
N ALA A 2 -2.35 -22.67 -9.27
CA ALA A 2 -2.26 -21.60 -10.30
C ALA A 2 -1.40 -20.40 -9.86
N PHE A 3 -1.64 -19.87 -8.64
CA PHE A 3 -0.83 -18.76 -8.11
C PHE A 3 0.63 -19.14 -7.90
N ASP A 4 0.94 -20.39 -7.54
CA ASP A 4 2.32 -20.86 -7.40
C ASP A 4 3.06 -20.90 -8.74
N ARG A 5 2.39 -21.37 -9.80
CA ARG A 5 2.91 -21.30 -11.16
C ARG A 5 3.15 -19.85 -11.58
N PHE A 6 2.20 -18.96 -11.28
CA PHE A 6 2.38 -17.52 -11.51
C PHE A 6 3.63 -17.02 -10.80
N MET A 7 3.82 -17.30 -9.51
CA MET A 7 4.99 -16.88 -8.75
C MET A 7 6.30 -17.42 -9.32
N ALA A 8 6.32 -18.69 -9.76
CA ALA A 8 7.48 -19.28 -10.40
C ALA A 8 7.86 -18.58 -11.71
N GLN A 9 6.87 -18.11 -12.47
CA GLN A 9 7.07 -17.41 -13.75
C GLN A 9 7.38 -15.91 -13.57
N SER A 10 6.73 -15.25 -12.61
CA SER A 10 6.84 -13.81 -12.40
C SER A 10 8.04 -13.43 -11.54
N SER A 11 8.46 -14.28 -10.59
CA SER A 11 9.59 -13.98 -9.69
C SER A 11 10.91 -13.68 -10.42
N PRO A 12 11.32 -14.42 -11.47
CA PRO A 12 12.48 -14.03 -12.27
C PRO A 12 12.30 -12.66 -12.93
N VAL A 13 11.14 -12.40 -13.54
CA VAL A 13 10.81 -11.11 -14.19
C VAL A 13 10.93 -9.97 -13.19
N CYS A 14 10.37 -10.12 -12.01
CA CYS A 14 10.35 -9.08 -10.97
C CYS A 14 11.72 -8.81 -10.32
N ARG A 15 12.65 -9.78 -10.39
CA ARG A 15 13.99 -9.64 -9.83
C ARG A 15 15.00 -9.10 -10.84
N THR A 16 14.79 -9.30 -12.13
CA THR A 16 15.82 -8.99 -13.14
C THR A 16 15.37 -8.06 -14.26
N GLN A 17 14.08 -7.96 -14.56
CA GLN A 17 13.56 -7.09 -15.61
C GLN A 17 13.03 -5.77 -15.04
N SER A 18 12.64 -4.85 -15.92
CA SER A 18 12.10 -3.56 -15.51
C SER A 18 10.83 -3.72 -14.66
N SER A 19 10.64 -2.78 -13.73
CA SER A 19 9.48 -2.73 -12.85
C SER A 19 8.17 -2.69 -13.63
N LYS A 20 8.16 -2.05 -14.82
CA LYS A 20 7.03 -2.10 -15.75
C LYS A 20 6.66 -3.54 -16.15
N ARG A 21 7.62 -4.36 -16.55
CA ARG A 21 7.39 -5.76 -16.95
C ARG A 21 6.85 -6.61 -15.80
N CYS A 22 7.37 -6.39 -14.58
CA CYS A 22 6.86 -7.06 -13.39
C CYS A 22 5.42 -6.66 -13.09
N VAL A 23 5.11 -5.35 -13.10
CA VAL A 23 3.75 -4.86 -12.87
C VAL A 23 2.81 -5.33 -13.97
N ASP A 24 3.24 -5.42 -15.24
CA ASP A 24 2.42 -6.00 -16.31
C ASP A 24 2.04 -7.46 -16.03
N ALA A 25 2.95 -8.25 -15.43
CA ALA A 25 2.66 -9.63 -15.04
C ALA A 25 1.66 -9.69 -13.89
N GLY A 26 1.82 -8.85 -12.85
CA GLY A 26 0.87 -8.74 -11.76
C GLY A 26 -0.51 -8.24 -12.20
N TRP A 27 -0.54 -7.27 -13.12
CA TRP A 27 -1.78 -6.71 -13.67
C TRP A 27 -2.62 -7.79 -14.35
N ARG A 28 -2.03 -8.60 -15.24
CA ARG A 28 -2.73 -9.71 -15.91
C ARG A 28 -3.25 -10.80 -14.98
N LEU A 29 -2.68 -10.92 -13.77
CA LEU A 29 -3.22 -11.84 -12.76
C LEU A 29 -4.44 -11.23 -12.05
N ALA A 30 -4.39 -9.92 -11.81
CA ALA A 30 -5.40 -9.19 -11.06
C ALA A 30 -6.64 -8.89 -11.91
N ASP A 31 -6.43 -8.33 -13.11
CA ASP A 31 -7.44 -7.97 -14.11
C ASP A 31 -7.84 -9.25 -14.86
N ARG A 32 -8.90 -9.91 -14.38
CA ARG A 32 -9.26 -11.26 -14.83
C ARG A 32 -10.15 -11.28 -16.03
N ASP A 33 -11.04 -10.29 -16.13
CA ASP A 33 -11.88 -10.14 -17.31
C ASP A 33 -11.18 -9.37 -18.43
N GLY A 34 -10.05 -8.71 -18.14
CA GLY A 34 -9.20 -8.06 -19.13
C GLY A 34 -9.76 -6.73 -19.61
N ASP A 35 -10.62 -6.09 -18.80
CA ASP A 35 -11.25 -4.82 -19.15
C ASP A 35 -10.33 -3.60 -18.95
N GLY A 36 -9.15 -3.82 -18.37
CA GLY A 36 -8.13 -2.80 -18.15
C GLY A 36 -8.27 -2.03 -16.85
N ALA A 37 -9.22 -2.42 -15.98
CA ALA A 37 -9.41 -1.87 -14.65
C ALA A 37 -9.64 -3.00 -13.63
N LEU A 38 -9.30 -2.74 -12.36
CA LEU A 38 -9.54 -3.70 -11.29
C LEU A 38 -10.81 -3.32 -10.56
N THR A 39 -11.73 -4.27 -10.43
CA THR A 39 -12.84 -4.18 -9.48
C THR A 39 -12.37 -4.54 -8.06
N LEU A 40 -13.15 -4.15 -7.05
CA LEU A 40 -12.90 -4.58 -5.67
C LEU A 40 -12.92 -6.11 -5.54
N GLN A 41 -13.78 -6.79 -6.29
CA GLN A 41 -13.89 -8.25 -6.29
C GLN A 41 -12.60 -8.91 -6.80
N GLU A 42 -12.00 -8.36 -7.86
CA GLU A 42 -10.74 -8.85 -8.39
C GLU A 42 -9.59 -8.63 -7.40
N ALA A 43 -9.50 -7.44 -6.79
CA ALA A 43 -8.53 -7.16 -5.75
C ALA A 43 -8.67 -8.11 -4.55
N GLN A 44 -9.90 -8.36 -4.08
CA GLN A 44 -10.20 -9.31 -3.00
C GLN A 44 -9.75 -10.72 -3.35
N ALA A 45 -10.01 -11.14 -4.58
CA ALA A 45 -9.65 -12.47 -5.00
C ALA A 45 -8.14 -12.64 -5.18
N VAL A 46 -7.39 -11.60 -5.60
CA VAL A 46 -5.92 -11.62 -5.54
C VAL A 46 -5.44 -11.76 -4.10
N ARG A 47 -5.97 -10.95 -3.17
CA ARG A 47 -5.64 -11.05 -1.74
C ARG A 47 -5.90 -12.46 -1.19
N ALA A 48 -7.06 -13.05 -1.51
CA ALA A 48 -7.38 -14.41 -1.09
C ALA A 48 -6.35 -15.42 -1.62
N GLN A 49 -6.04 -15.36 -2.93
CA GLN A 49 -5.06 -16.26 -3.55
C GLN A 49 -3.66 -16.15 -2.93
N VAL A 50 -3.19 -14.95 -2.59
CA VAL A 50 -1.89 -14.75 -1.93
C VAL A 50 -1.91 -15.38 -0.53
N GLY A 51 -2.99 -15.17 0.23
CA GLY A 51 -3.14 -15.74 1.57
C GLY A 51 -3.17 -17.26 1.55
N ASP A 52 -3.98 -17.84 0.66
CA ASP A 52 -4.07 -19.29 0.47
C ASP A 52 -2.69 -19.85 0.09
N TRP A 53 -2.02 -19.24 -0.90
CA TRP A 53 -0.68 -19.64 -1.30
C TRP A 53 0.32 -19.61 -0.14
N LEU A 54 0.33 -18.54 0.66
CA LEU A 54 1.25 -18.41 1.80
C LEU A 54 0.99 -19.46 2.89
N ALA A 55 -0.26 -19.89 3.07
CA ALA A 55 -0.63 -20.88 4.08
C ALA A 55 0.01 -22.25 3.81
N TRP A 56 0.00 -22.72 2.56
CA TRP A 56 0.52 -24.04 2.20
C TRP A 56 1.92 -24.03 1.55
N LYS A 57 2.42 -22.88 1.08
CA LYS A 57 3.71 -22.85 0.37
C LYS A 57 4.88 -23.20 1.28
N GLU A 58 5.65 -24.19 0.82
CA GLU A 58 6.93 -24.61 1.38
C GLU A 58 8.11 -23.97 0.62
N GLY A 59 9.30 -23.98 1.23
CA GLY A 59 10.53 -23.45 0.61
C GLY A 59 10.68 -21.93 0.64
N ILE A 60 9.77 -21.20 1.31
CA ILE A 60 9.95 -19.78 1.65
C ILE A 60 10.76 -19.69 2.95
N THR A 61 11.73 -18.79 3.01
CA THR A 61 12.47 -18.57 4.27
C THR A 61 11.52 -18.07 5.38
N PRO A 62 11.76 -18.39 6.66
CA PRO A 62 10.90 -17.89 7.75
C PRO A 62 10.75 -16.37 7.76
N ARG A 63 11.84 -15.66 7.42
CA ARG A 63 11.86 -14.19 7.32
C ARG A 63 10.97 -13.67 6.18
N ASP A 64 11.07 -14.26 5.00
CA ASP A 64 10.25 -13.83 3.86
C ASP A 64 8.78 -14.16 4.08
N LYS A 65 8.49 -15.32 4.69
CA LYS A 65 7.12 -15.70 5.07
C LYS A 65 6.52 -14.71 6.08
N ALA A 66 7.30 -14.28 7.08
CA ALA A 66 6.89 -13.27 8.04
C ALA A 66 6.66 -11.89 7.39
N ASN A 67 7.54 -11.47 6.47
CA ASN A 67 7.37 -10.21 5.74
C ASN A 67 6.10 -10.19 4.87
N LEU A 68 5.82 -11.29 4.16
CA LEU A 68 4.60 -11.44 3.37
C LEU A 68 3.36 -11.44 4.25
N ALA A 69 3.38 -12.19 5.36
CA ALA A 69 2.28 -12.23 6.32
C ALA A 69 2.01 -10.83 6.93
N MET A 70 3.06 -10.08 7.27
CA MET A 70 2.94 -8.70 7.74
C MET A 70 2.30 -7.79 6.68
N GLY A 71 2.71 -7.90 5.42
CA GLY A 71 2.11 -7.14 4.33
C GLY A 71 0.61 -7.43 4.15
N LEU A 72 0.22 -8.71 4.20
CA LEU A 72 -1.18 -9.12 4.17
C LEU A 72 -1.96 -8.57 5.37
N TRP A 73 -1.37 -8.65 6.57
CA TRP A 73 -1.97 -8.12 7.79
C TRP A 73 -2.21 -6.61 7.72
N VAL A 74 -1.27 -5.84 7.15
CA VAL A 74 -1.45 -4.39 6.95
C VAL A 74 -2.63 -4.10 6.02
N VAL A 75 -2.72 -4.84 4.90
CA VAL A 75 -3.83 -4.70 3.94
C VAL A 75 -5.17 -5.03 4.60
N ASP A 76 -5.24 -6.12 5.36
CA ASP A 76 -6.45 -6.55 6.04
C ASP A 76 -6.86 -5.56 7.14
N SER A 77 -5.87 -5.05 7.90
CA SER A 77 -6.10 -4.11 9.01
C SER A 77 -6.56 -2.73 8.51
N ALA A 78 -6.03 -2.25 7.39
CA ALA A 78 -6.50 -1.02 6.77
C ALA A 78 -7.91 -1.19 6.18
N GLY A 79 -8.28 -2.43 5.86
CA GLY A 79 -9.48 -2.79 5.14
C GLY A 79 -9.27 -2.59 3.65
N LEU A 80 -9.24 -3.70 2.89
CA LEU A 80 -9.08 -3.65 1.43
C LEU A 80 -10.11 -2.73 0.73
N PRO A 81 -11.40 -2.66 1.12
CA PRO A 81 -12.33 -1.70 0.52
C PRO A 81 -11.92 -0.24 0.72
N ASN A 82 -11.40 0.11 1.90
CA ASN A 82 -10.94 1.47 2.19
C ASN A 82 -9.68 1.81 1.38
N LEU A 83 -8.73 0.86 1.30
CA LEU A 83 -7.54 1.03 0.47
C LEU A 83 -7.91 1.18 -1.00
N PHE A 84 -8.82 0.33 -1.50
CA PHE A 84 -9.31 0.41 -2.86
C PHE A 84 -9.92 1.79 -3.16
N ALA A 85 -10.89 2.21 -2.34
CA ALA A 85 -11.53 3.52 -2.47
C ALA A 85 -10.54 4.68 -2.34
N SER A 86 -9.45 4.51 -1.57
CA SER A 86 -8.43 5.54 -1.45
C SER A 86 -7.65 5.77 -2.75
N TYR A 87 -7.55 4.76 -3.63
CA TYR A 87 -6.88 4.86 -4.93
C TYR A 87 -7.84 5.20 -6.08
N ASP A 88 -9.13 4.89 -5.92
CA ASP A 88 -10.21 5.19 -6.87
C ASP A 88 -10.47 6.71 -6.88
N ALA A 89 -9.71 7.42 -7.71
CA ALA A 89 -9.63 8.87 -7.66
C ALA A 89 -10.86 9.53 -8.33
N ASN A 90 -11.46 8.84 -9.30
CA ASN A 90 -12.64 9.33 -10.01
C ASN A 90 -13.95 8.82 -9.38
N GLY A 91 -13.90 7.83 -8.47
CA GLY A 91 -15.05 7.30 -7.73
C GLY A 91 -15.95 6.39 -8.57
N ASP A 92 -15.43 5.77 -9.63
CA ASP A 92 -16.20 4.92 -10.53
C ASP A 92 -16.31 3.45 -10.05
N GLY A 93 -15.67 3.12 -8.92
CA GLY A 93 -15.66 1.78 -8.33
C GLY A 93 -14.65 0.84 -8.97
N ARG A 94 -13.74 1.35 -9.82
CA ARG A 94 -12.70 0.59 -10.51
C ARG A 94 -11.35 1.28 -10.32
N LEU A 95 -10.28 0.50 -10.37
CA LEU A 95 -8.92 1.04 -10.35
C LEU A 95 -8.28 0.83 -11.71
N THR A 96 -8.04 1.93 -12.42
CA THR A 96 -7.14 1.91 -13.56
C THR A 96 -5.71 1.67 -13.12
N ARG A 97 -4.85 1.30 -14.08
CA ARG A 97 -3.43 1.14 -13.81
C ARG A 97 -2.77 2.44 -13.33
N ALA A 98 -3.22 3.59 -13.83
CA ALA A 98 -2.71 4.88 -13.43
C ALA A 98 -3.06 5.19 -11.97
N GLU A 99 -4.27 4.85 -11.54
CA GLU A 99 -4.73 5.02 -10.17
C GLU A 99 -3.98 4.11 -9.21
N LEU A 100 -3.89 2.80 -9.50
CA LEU A 100 -3.17 1.86 -8.64
C LEU A 100 -1.70 2.24 -8.44
N LEU A 101 -1.08 2.86 -9.44
CA LEU A 101 0.33 3.26 -9.42
C LEU A 101 0.53 4.75 -9.10
N ALA A 102 -0.51 5.46 -8.64
CA ALA A 102 -0.44 6.92 -8.44
C ALA A 102 0.69 7.36 -7.50
N ASP A 103 1.14 6.48 -6.60
CA ASP A 103 2.19 6.76 -5.63
C ASP A 103 3.52 6.07 -5.97
N VAL A 104 3.63 5.39 -7.11
CA VAL A 104 4.83 4.65 -7.53
C VAL A 104 5.24 5.01 -8.94
N ARG A 105 6.46 5.54 -9.09
CA ARG A 105 7.08 5.79 -10.39
C ARG A 105 7.89 4.58 -10.83
N LEU A 106 7.36 3.85 -11.82
CA LEU A 106 8.07 2.74 -12.45
C LEU A 106 9.21 3.24 -13.35
N ASP A 107 10.27 2.44 -13.43
CA ASP A 107 11.42 2.67 -14.29
C ASP A 107 12.09 1.34 -14.73
N GLU A 108 13.26 1.45 -15.37
CA GLU A 108 14.00 0.30 -15.91
C GLU A 108 14.60 -0.63 -14.85
N ARG A 109 14.62 -0.24 -13.57
CA ARG A 109 15.14 -1.07 -12.49
C ARG A 109 14.13 -2.16 -12.11
N PRO A 110 14.59 -3.27 -11.51
CA PRO A 110 13.72 -4.28 -10.94
C PRO A 110 12.79 -3.74 -9.87
N LEU A 111 11.57 -4.30 -9.77
CA LEU A 111 10.51 -3.77 -8.89
C LEU A 111 10.99 -3.64 -7.43
N GLY A 112 11.75 -4.60 -6.91
CA GLY A 112 12.28 -4.52 -5.54
C GLY A 112 13.20 -3.32 -5.29
N LYS A 113 13.95 -2.87 -6.31
CA LYS A 113 14.79 -1.66 -6.21
C LYS A 113 13.95 -0.38 -6.28
N VAL A 114 12.91 -0.37 -7.11
CA VAL A 114 11.98 0.75 -7.20
C VAL A 114 11.22 0.94 -5.89
N LEU A 115 10.66 -0.13 -5.32
CA LEU A 115 9.85 -0.06 -4.09
C LEU A 115 10.65 0.32 -2.83
N THR A 116 11.97 0.15 -2.85
CA THR A 116 12.85 0.55 -1.75
C THR A 116 13.40 1.97 -1.90
N ASP A 117 13.23 2.60 -3.06
CA ASP A 117 13.71 3.94 -3.38
C ASP A 117 12.67 5.01 -3.05
N GLU A 118 13.00 5.89 -2.11
CA GLU A 118 12.14 7.00 -1.68
C GLU A 118 11.84 8.02 -2.78
N LYS A 119 12.69 8.10 -3.81
CA LYS A 119 12.43 8.96 -4.99
C LYS A 119 11.42 8.36 -5.96
N SER A 120 11.09 7.08 -5.79
CA SER A 120 10.23 6.33 -6.69
C SER A 120 8.92 5.91 -6.03
N VAL A 121 8.83 6.01 -4.71
CA VAL A 121 7.59 5.76 -3.95
C VAL A 121 7.29 6.98 -3.10
N ASP A 122 6.12 7.59 -3.32
CA ASP A 122 5.61 8.63 -2.44
C ASP A 122 5.09 7.99 -1.15
N ARG A 123 6.01 7.75 -0.21
CA ARG A 123 5.70 7.11 1.08
C ARG A 123 4.73 7.91 1.92
N GLN A 124 4.71 9.23 1.77
CA GLN A 124 3.81 10.10 2.50
C GLN A 124 2.37 9.92 2.02
N ARG A 125 2.14 9.97 0.70
CA ARG A 125 0.81 9.68 0.12
C ARG A 125 0.39 8.25 0.40
N PHE A 126 1.29 7.29 0.23
CA PHE A 126 1.01 5.89 0.52
C PHE A 126 0.51 5.71 1.97
N SER A 127 1.19 6.34 2.93
CA SER A 127 0.80 6.29 4.34
C SER A 127 -0.57 6.93 4.57
N GLN A 128 -0.84 8.10 3.97
CA GLN A 128 -2.14 8.77 4.08
C GLN A 128 -3.30 7.89 3.57
N ARG A 129 -3.08 7.08 2.54
CA ARG A 129 -4.06 6.13 2.01
C ARG A 129 -4.38 4.96 2.95
N LEU A 130 -3.47 4.60 3.85
CA LEU A 130 -3.73 3.61 4.91
C LEU A 130 -4.72 4.13 5.97
N GLY A 131 -5.18 5.39 5.86
CA GLY A 131 -6.26 5.94 6.68
C GLY A 131 -5.87 6.00 8.17
N PRO A 132 -6.76 5.65 9.11
CA PRO A 132 -6.50 5.76 10.56
C PRO A 132 -5.24 5.02 11.05
N LEU A 133 -4.76 4.00 10.33
CA LEU A 133 -3.53 3.29 10.67
C LEU A 133 -2.26 4.12 10.45
N SER A 134 -2.30 5.14 9.58
CA SER A 134 -1.20 6.09 9.44
C SER A 134 -0.89 6.79 10.76
N LYS A 135 -1.92 7.19 11.50
CA LYS A 135 -1.79 7.82 12.82
C LYS A 135 -1.27 6.85 13.88
N LEU A 136 -1.63 5.56 13.79
CA LEU A 136 -1.11 4.53 14.67
C LEU A 136 0.37 4.22 14.38
N ALA A 137 0.74 4.12 13.10
CA ALA A 137 2.12 3.93 12.66
C ALA A 137 3.00 5.14 13.00
N GLU A 138 2.51 6.36 12.79
CA GLU A 138 3.16 7.60 13.22
C GLU A 138 3.40 7.57 14.74
N SER A 139 2.38 7.26 15.54
CA SER A 139 2.47 7.17 17.01
C SER A 139 3.50 6.14 17.50
N LEU A 140 3.62 5.01 16.80
CA LEU A 140 4.60 3.96 17.12
C LEU A 140 6.03 4.28 16.64
N MET A 141 6.17 5.15 15.64
CA MET A 141 7.44 5.61 15.09
C MET A 141 7.94 6.93 15.68
N GLN A 142 7.14 7.63 16.49
CA GLN A 142 7.63 8.81 17.21
C GLN A 142 8.70 8.35 18.21
N PRO A 143 9.91 8.95 18.19
CA PRO A 143 10.85 8.77 19.28
C PRO A 143 10.13 9.19 20.56
N ARG A 144 10.11 8.30 21.56
CA ARG A 144 9.60 8.67 22.89
C ARG A 144 10.33 9.95 23.31
N PRO A 145 9.62 11.03 23.69
CA PRO A 145 10.30 12.17 24.30
C PRO A 145 11.09 11.64 25.49
N ALA A 146 12.36 12.05 25.58
CA ALA A 146 13.21 11.66 26.69
C ALA A 146 12.47 11.98 28.01
N PRO A 147 12.49 11.09 29.02
CA PRO A 147 11.86 11.37 30.29
C PRO A 147 12.44 12.68 30.86
N GLY A 148 11.62 13.73 30.93
CA GLY A 148 12.01 15.04 31.45
C GLY A 148 11.59 16.27 30.63
N THR A 149 11.18 16.13 29.37
CA THR A 149 10.66 17.29 28.61
C THR A 149 9.17 17.51 28.91
N THR A 150 8.88 18.42 29.84
CA THR A 150 7.54 18.96 30.04
C THR A 150 7.10 19.71 28.78
N PRO A 151 5.94 19.40 28.16
CA PRO A 151 5.40 20.21 27.09
C PRO A 151 5.12 21.62 27.60
N ALA A 152 5.63 22.65 26.93
CA ALA A 152 5.33 24.03 27.28
C ALA A 152 3.80 24.27 27.24
N PRO A 153 3.21 24.98 28.21
CA PRO A 153 1.79 25.24 28.24
C PRO A 153 1.38 26.02 26.98
N ARG A 154 0.33 25.53 26.30
CA ARG A 154 -0.27 26.22 25.17
C ARG A 154 -0.72 27.61 25.62
N ALA A 155 -0.30 28.65 24.89
CA ALA A 155 -0.75 30.01 25.13
C ALA A 155 -2.28 30.08 25.06
N PRO A 156 -2.94 30.83 25.95
CA PRO A 156 -4.40 30.97 25.92
C PRO A 156 -4.83 31.64 24.61
N VAL A 157 -5.87 31.08 24.00
CA VAL A 157 -6.55 31.64 22.83
C VAL A 157 -7.08 33.01 23.22
N GLN A 158 -6.56 34.06 22.57
CA GLN A 158 -7.10 35.41 22.72
C GLN A 158 -8.46 35.47 22.02
N SER A 159 -9.53 35.57 22.80
CA SER A 159 -10.88 35.81 22.31
C SER A 159 -10.95 37.18 21.64
N GLN A 160 -11.19 37.22 20.33
CA GLN A 160 -11.46 38.48 19.62
C GLN A 160 -12.85 39.01 20.02
N PRO A 161 -13.01 40.32 20.25
CA PRO A 161 -14.32 40.90 20.55
C PRO A 161 -15.20 40.95 19.29
N ILE A 162 -16.47 40.57 19.46
CA ILE A 162 -17.53 40.65 18.47
C ILE A 162 -17.82 42.13 18.18
N GLN A 163 -17.66 42.57 16.94
CA GLN A 163 -18.08 43.91 16.51
C GLN A 163 -19.61 43.95 16.35
N PRO A 164 -20.32 44.97 16.85
CA PRO A 164 -21.73 45.13 16.59
C PRO A 164 -21.96 45.61 15.15
N ALA A 165 -22.93 44.98 14.47
CA ALA A 165 -23.41 45.40 13.16
C ALA A 165 -24.00 46.81 13.22
N ARG A 166 -23.67 47.65 12.23
CA ARG A 166 -24.34 48.93 11.95
C ARG A 166 -25.44 48.73 10.92
#